data_AF-A0A3C2E5F0-F1
#
_entry.id   AF-A0A3C2E5F0-F1
#
_cell.length_a   1.000
_cell.length_b   1.000
_cell.length_c   1.000
_cell.angle_alpha   90.00
_cell.angle_beta   90.00
_cell.angle_gamma   90.00
#
_symmetry.space_group_name_H-M   'P 1'
#
loop_
_entity.id
_entity.type
_entity.pdbx_description
1 polymer ?
#
loop_
_entity_poly.entity_id
_entity_poly.type
_entity_poly.pdbx_seq_one_letter_code
_entity_poly.pdbx_strand_id
1 'polypeptide(L)' 'MSRKWHLAAMLAALGVLVAAVNLIAANFLSHVRVDATEAGLYRLSDGSLETIEEMAEPVRWTFYYSRRAAADYPA' A
#
# COMPACT_ATOMS: atom_id res chain seq x y z
N MET A 1 11.19 -15.60 -40.24
CA MET A 1 11.44 -15.72 -38.79
C MET A 1 10.78 -17.00 -38.30
N SER A 2 11.45 -17.86 -37.51
CA SER A 2 10.88 -19.17 -37.13
C SER A 2 9.89 -19.03 -35.96
N ARG A 3 8.90 -19.93 -35.84
CA ARG A 3 7.90 -19.96 -34.75
C ARG A 3 8.53 -19.85 -33.35
N LYS A 4 9.74 -20.40 -33.16
CA LYS A 4 10.48 -20.33 -31.89
C LYS A 4 10.88 -18.90 -31.51
N TRP A 5 11.22 -18.06 -32.49
CA TRP A 5 11.56 -16.65 -32.27
C TRP A 5 10.35 -15.81 -31.84
N HIS A 6 9.17 -16.06 -32.42
CA HIS A 6 7.95 -15.40 -31.99
C HIS A 6 7.59 -15.75 -30.55
N LEU A 7 7.71 -17.03 -30.18
CA LEU A 7 7.47 -17.48 -28.80
C LEU A 7 8.46 -16.84 -27.82
N ALA A 8 9.75 -16.78 -28.17
CA ALA A 8 10.77 -16.14 -27.34
C ALA A 8 10.49 -14.63 -27.15
N ALA A 9 10.13 -13.92 -28.22
CA ALA A 9 9.77 -12.52 -28.16
C ALA A 9 8.52 -12.27 -27.30
N MET A 10 7.49 -13.12 -27.42
CA MET A 10 6.29 -13.03 -26.58
C MET A 10 6.60 -13.26 -25.10
N LEU A 11 7.41 -14.26 -24.77
CA LEU A 11 7.81 -14.52 -23.38
C LEU A 11 8.62 -13.37 -22.80
N ALA A 12 9.55 -12.80 -23.58
CA ALA A 12 10.31 -11.63 -23.16
C ALA A 12 9.40 -10.42 -22.91
N ALA A 13 8.47 -10.14 -23.83
CA ALA A 13 7.49 -9.06 -23.67
C ALA A 13 6.60 -9.27 -22.44
N LEU A 14 6.17 -10.51 -22.17
CA LEU A 14 5.41 -10.85 -20.98
C LEU A 14 6.22 -10.61 -19.70
N GLY A 15 7.49 -11.02 -19.68
CA GLY A 15 8.39 -10.77 -18.54
C GLY A 15 8.56 -9.28 -18.26
N VAL A 16 8.77 -8.47 -19.31
CA VAL A 16 8.84 -7.01 -19.19
C VAL A 16 7.53 -6.43 -18.67
N LEU A 17 6.39 -6.89 -19.17
CA LEU A 17 5.07 -6.44 -18.72
C LEU A 17 4.86 -6.73 -17.23
N VAL A 18 5.17 -7.96 -16.78
CA VAL A 18 5.04 -8.34 -15.37
C VAL A 18 5.94 -7.47 -14.49
N ALA A 19 7.19 -7.24 -14.89
CA ALA A 19 8.12 -6.37 -14.15
C ALA A 19 7.61 -4.92 -14.09
N ALA A 20 7.14 -4.37 -15.21
CA ALA A 20 6.59 -3.02 -15.27
C ALA A 20 5.37 -2.85 -14.36
N VAL A 21 4.42 -3.80 -14.41
CA VAL A 21 3.23 -3.78 -13.54
C VAL A 21 3.63 -3.84 -12.07
N ASN A 22 4.57 -4.70 -11.69
CA ASN A 22 5.04 -4.79 -10.30
C ASN A 22 5.72 -3.50 -9.84
N LEU A 23 6.54 -2.88 -10.70
CA LEU A 23 7.21 -1.62 -10.35
C LEU A 23 6.22 -0.47 -10.17
N ILE A 24 5.22 -0.39 -11.07
CA ILE A 24 4.12 0.58 -10.94
C ILE A 24 3.33 0.30 -9.66
N ALA A 25 2.96 -0.95 -9.40
CA ALA A 25 2.22 -1.30 -8.19
C ALA A 25 3.00 -0.97 -6.91
N ALA A 26 4.30 -1.28 -6.86
CA ALA A 26 5.14 -0.94 -5.72
C ALA A 26 5.23 0.59 -5.51
N ASN A 27 5.36 1.37 -6.59
CA ASN A 27 5.46 2.82 -6.48
C ASN A 27 4.12 3.48 -6.07
N PHE A 28 3.01 3.03 -6.63
CA PHE A 28 1.71 3.70 -6.44
C PHE A 28 0.85 3.09 -5.32
N LEU A 29 1.00 1.80 -5.01
CA LEU A 29 0.19 1.11 -3.99
C LEU A 29 0.94 0.82 -2.68
N SER A 30 2.24 1.09 -2.57
CA SER A 30 3.02 0.83 -1.33
C SER A 30 2.46 1.50 -0.07
N HIS A 31 1.76 2.62 -0.22
CA HIS A 31 1.20 3.39 0.89
C HIS A 31 -0.31 3.18 1.06
N VAL A 32 -0.94 2.41 0.17
CA VAL A 32 -2.37 2.15 0.23
C VAL A 32 -2.60 1.09 1.31
N ARG A 33 -3.07 1.53 2.47
CA ARG A 33 -3.49 0.65 3.58
C ARG A 33 -5.02 0.54 3.54
N VAL A 34 -5.53 -0.52 2.94
CA VAL A 34 -6.98 -0.80 2.95
C VAL A 34 -7.32 -1.47 4.27
N ASP A 35 -8.22 -0.87 5.05
CA ASP A 35 -8.79 -1.51 6.23
C ASP A 35 -9.79 -2.59 5.77
N ALA A 36 -9.39 -3.86 5.90
CA ALA A 36 -10.20 -5.03 5.56
C ALA A 36 -10.93 -5.63 6.77
N THR A 37 -11.01 -4.91 7.89
CA THR A 37 -11.76 -5.37 9.07
C THR A 37 -13.26 -5.15 8.89
N GLU A 38 -14.07 -6.05 9.45
CA GLU A 38 -15.54 -6.07 9.30
C GLU A 38 -16.22 -4.77 9.73
N ALA A 39 -15.59 -4.00 10.62
CA ALA A 39 -16.13 -2.75 11.16
C ALA A 39 -15.24 -1.52 10.93
N GLY A 40 -14.19 -1.60 10.10
CA GLY A 40 -13.24 -0.49 9.94
C GLY A 40 -12.56 -0.10 11.26
N LEU A 41 -12.15 -1.10 12.05
CA LEU A 41 -11.62 -0.95 13.40
C LEU A 41 -10.37 -0.06 13.48
N TYR A 42 -9.70 0.20 12.36
CA TYR A 42 -8.52 1.07 12.28
C TYR A 42 -8.82 2.43 11.61
N ARG A 43 -10.09 2.72 11.28
CA ARG A 43 -10.53 4.03 10.78
C ARG A 43 -10.97 4.93 11.95
N LEU A 44 -10.66 6.21 11.85
CA LEU A 44 -11.23 7.22 12.75
C LEU A 44 -12.75 7.33 12.52
N SER A 45 -13.52 7.49 13.59
CA SER A 45 -14.95 7.79 13.48
C SER A 45 -15.15 9.18 12.85
N ASP A 46 -16.29 9.39 12.21
CA ASP A 46 -16.63 10.68 11.60
C ASP A 46 -16.54 11.83 12.61
N GLY A 47 -17.04 11.64 13.84
CA GLY A 47 -16.92 12.65 14.90
C GLY A 47 -15.47 12.92 15.33
N SER A 48 -14.57 11.94 15.23
CA SER A 48 -13.14 12.16 15.49
C SER A 48 -12.50 13.01 14.39
N LEU A 49 -12.90 12.79 13.13
CA LEU A 49 -12.41 13.58 12.00
C LEU A 49 -12.89 15.03 12.09
N GLU A 50 -14.18 15.24 12.37
CA GLU A 50 -14.75 16.57 12.53
C GLU A 50 -14.05 17.37 13.65
N THR A 51 -13.79 16.72 14.78
CA THR A 51 -13.02 17.33 15.88
C THR A 51 -11.60 17.72 15.46
N ILE A 52 -10.92 16.91 14.65
CA ILE A 52 -9.56 17.20 14.16
C ILE A 52 -9.58 18.36 13.17
N GLU A 53 -10.59 18.42 12.29
CA GLU A 53 -10.73 19.47 11.28
C GLU A 53 -10.99 20.86 11.89
N GLU A 54 -11.66 20.91 13.05
CA GLU A 54 -11.91 22.15 13.78
C GLU A 54 -10.68 22.70 14.55
N MET A 55 -9.58 21.94 14.61
CA MET A 55 -8.38 22.36 15.35
C MET A 55 -7.66 23.51 14.63
N ALA A 56 -7.78 24.72 15.19
CA ALA A 56 -7.15 25.92 14.65
C ALA A 56 -5.62 25.97 14.83
N GLU A 57 -5.08 25.26 15.81
CA GLU A 57 -3.65 25.24 16.10
C GLU A 57 -2.94 24.01 15.51
N PRO A 58 -1.76 24.18 14.90
CA PRO A 58 -1.00 23.06 14.34
C PRO A 58 -0.54 22.11 15.45
N VAL A 59 -0.99 20.86 15.40
CA VAL A 59 -0.57 19.80 16.33
C VAL A 59 0.61 19.01 15.80
N ARG A 60 1.54 18.71 16.72
CA ARG A 60 2.70 17.86 16.45
C ARG A 60 2.35 16.41 16.74
N TRP A 61 2.36 15.59 15.69
CA TRP A 61 2.20 14.15 15.83
C TRP A 61 3.54 13.48 16.15
N THR A 62 3.63 12.84 17.31
CA THR A 62 4.79 12.04 17.69
C THR A 62 4.41 10.57 17.68
N PHE A 63 4.90 9.85 16.68
CA PHE A 63 4.66 8.41 16.55
C PHE A 63 5.76 7.65 17.27
N TYR A 64 5.37 6.69 18.11
CA TYR A 64 6.30 5.81 18.82
C TYR A 64 6.21 4.40 18.25
N TYR A 65 7.35 3.85 17.84
CA TYR A 65 7.45 2.45 17.47
C TYR A 65 7.82 1.61 18.68
N SER A 66 7.02 0.58 18.97
CA SER A 66 7.33 -0.41 19.99
C SER A 66 7.49 -1.78 19.35
N ARG A 67 8.69 -2.35 19.47
CA ARG A 67 8.97 -3.72 19.00
C ARG A 67 8.03 -4.74 19.64
N ARG A 68 7.68 -4.54 20.93
CA ARG A 68 6.75 -5.42 21.64
C ARG A 68 5.34 -5.35 21.04
N ALA A 69 4.87 -4.16 20.65
CA ALA A 69 3.54 -4.00 20.04
C ALA A 69 3.48 -4.55 18.61
N ALA A 70 4.60 -4.52 17.89
CA ALA A 70 4.69 -5.06 16.53
C ALA A 70 4.88 -6.58 16.49
N ALA A 71 5.23 -7.22 17.62
CA ALA A 71 5.56 -8.65 17.67
C ALA A 71 4.38 -9.57 17.30
N ASP A 72 3.15 -9.08 17.46
CA ASP A 72 1.94 -9.85 17.19
C ASP A 72 1.52 -9.80 15.70
N TYR A 73 2.23 -9.04 14.87
CA TYR A 73 1.90 -8.84 13.45
C TYR A 73 3.07 -9.26 12.54
N PRO A 74 2.79 -9.97 11.42
CA PRO A 74 3.83 -10.34 10.45
C PRO A 74 4.39 -9.10 9.74
N ALA A 75 5.68 -9.20 9.37
CA ALA A 75 6.44 -8.15 8.69
C ALA A 75 6.10 -8.00 7.20
#